data_AF-A0A803MEH7-F1
#
_entry.id   AF-A0A803MEH7-F1
#
_cell.length_a   1.000
_cell.length_b   1.000
_cell.length_c   1.000
_cell.angle_alpha   90.00
_cell.angle_beta   90.00
_cell.angle_gamma   90.00
#
_symmetry.space_group_name_H-M   'P 1'
#
loop_
_entity.id
_entity.type
_entity.pdbx_description
1 polymer ?
#
loop_
_entity_poly.entity_id
_entity_poly.type
_entity_poly.pdbx_seq_one_letter_code
_entity_poly.pdbx_strand_id
1 'polypeptide(L)'
;MSSCGQIHDQSFVATVAADGDDDVAAAALLQGDDPYGVRNVVSFDILYKAGIISEKSSKMKPEYTPIGNLTPQNKAYKVRARVIEKAEPKLSPNKTLYQLLKLEDSEGNRIRGTLFENEVHSFKGILELGREYEIANAPLRVVDEKWKTREDDCQMTFGGNTSIQPLQSEAGPVLPKYTPIASIPRTSSKSERFDAIGVILYMEQVRQIKTASGASMDVREVMITDDSIYQPLILSLWGGLAIDGCEKLAAWASIPLIAGFTYMRPTAHNGFSLSSSMSTLIILGSSGDTAEHLKKWSRDKKPYINELMAKVLLIREPPVERIITTIGELKLKKLTDTMQEERIWLKAKIPEPDVRKIIAYIGCDNCGCRCEELAGETFKCSSCPNKVCTTTARVNYTFTITDGTGELKLAAFGAECEKLFGMKLADIYSKVIVEHWDGFDEAAARLSTTEAYFCV
;
A
#
# COMPACT_ATOMS: atom_id res chain seq x y z
N MET A 1 -5.56 -20.48 -59.94
CA MET A 1 -5.18 -21.25 -58.74
C MET A 1 -5.03 -20.27 -57.60
N SER A 2 -5.92 -20.41 -56.62
CA SER A 2 -6.01 -19.77 -55.29
C SER A 2 -5.91 -18.24 -55.19
N SER A 3 -7.09 -17.65 -55.00
CA SER A 3 -7.38 -16.28 -54.59
C SER A 3 -7.73 -16.18 -53.09
N CYS A 4 -7.67 -14.94 -52.58
CA CYS A 4 -8.36 -14.39 -51.40
C CYS A 4 -7.86 -14.79 -50.00
N GLY A 5 -7.91 -13.90 -49.01
CA GLY A 5 -8.50 -12.57 -48.96
C GLY A 5 -8.40 -11.98 -47.55
N GLN A 6 -8.41 -10.65 -47.50
CA GLN A 6 -8.51 -9.84 -46.28
C GLN A 6 -9.80 -10.20 -45.52
N ILE A 7 -9.70 -10.35 -44.19
CA ILE A 7 -10.88 -10.43 -43.32
C ILE A 7 -11.05 -9.04 -42.69
N HIS A 8 -12.05 -8.33 -43.21
CA HIS A 8 -12.74 -7.26 -42.51
C HIS A 8 -13.58 -7.89 -41.39
N ASP A 9 -13.37 -7.44 -40.16
CA ASP A 9 -14.21 -7.80 -39.01
C ASP A 9 -15.50 -6.96 -39.08
N GLN A 10 -16.57 -7.56 -39.62
CA GLN A 10 -17.92 -7.04 -39.54
C GLN A 10 -18.67 -7.85 -38.49
N SER A 11 -18.93 -7.22 -37.34
CA SER A 11 -19.84 -7.73 -36.32
C SER A 11 -21.27 -7.79 -36.87
N PHE A 12 -21.74 -9.00 -37.17
CA PHE A 12 -23.15 -9.26 -37.43
C PHE A 12 -23.89 -9.42 -36.11
N VAL A 13 -24.82 -8.51 -35.83
CA VAL A 13 -25.82 -8.64 -34.77
C VAL A 13 -26.92 -9.58 -35.29
N ALA A 14 -27.00 -10.80 -34.76
CA ALA A 14 -28.13 -11.68 -35.01
C ALA A 14 -29.24 -11.38 -33.99
N THR A 15 -30.23 -10.61 -34.43
CA THR A 15 -31.53 -10.48 -33.76
C THR A 15 -32.33 -11.74 -34.10
N VAL A 16 -32.56 -12.64 -33.14
CA VAL A 16 -33.49 -13.75 -33.33
C VAL A 16 -34.87 -13.29 -32.88
N ALA A 17 -35.73 -13.03 -33.87
CA ALA A 17 -37.16 -12.85 -33.69
C ALA A 17 -37.79 -14.18 -33.28
N ALA A 18 -38.68 -14.12 -32.30
CA ALA A 18 -39.52 -15.24 -31.89
C ALA A 18 -40.48 -15.60 -33.02
N ASP A 19 -40.42 -16.85 -33.50
CA ASP A 19 -41.58 -17.62 -33.95
C ASP A 19 -41.15 -19.07 -34.26
N GLY A 20 -41.79 -20.01 -33.53
CA GLY A 20 -42.05 -21.41 -33.86
C GLY A 20 -40.94 -22.29 -34.45
N ASP A 21 -40.22 -23.03 -33.60
CA ASP A 21 -39.99 -24.49 -33.68
C ASP A 21 -38.81 -24.88 -32.77
N ASP A 22 -39.08 -25.09 -31.48
CA ASP A 22 -38.07 -25.33 -30.44
C ASP A 22 -37.51 -26.77 -30.39
N ASP A 23 -38.03 -27.71 -31.19
CA ASP A 23 -37.69 -29.14 -31.05
C ASP A 23 -36.50 -29.61 -31.90
N VAL A 24 -35.96 -28.78 -32.80
CA VAL A 24 -34.85 -29.19 -33.70
C VAL A 24 -33.49 -28.61 -33.27
N ALA A 25 -33.46 -27.49 -32.53
CA ALA A 25 -32.21 -26.88 -32.07
C ALA A 25 -31.55 -27.62 -30.89
N ALA A 26 -32.33 -28.37 -30.09
CA ALA A 26 -31.82 -29.09 -28.92
C ALA A 26 -30.99 -30.34 -29.27
N ALA A 27 -31.15 -30.91 -30.47
CA ALA A 27 -30.49 -32.17 -30.84
C ALA A 27 -29.05 -31.99 -31.36
N ALA A 28 -28.64 -30.77 -31.72
CA ALA A 28 -27.32 -30.50 -32.31
C ALA A 28 -26.18 -30.28 -31.29
N LEU A 29 -26.47 -30.18 -29.99
CA LEU A 29 -25.46 -29.90 -28.94
C LEU A 29 -24.83 -31.15 -28.30
N LEU A 30 -25.17 -32.35 -28.76
CA LEU A 30 -24.71 -33.61 -28.16
C LEU A 30 -23.69 -34.41 -28.97
N GLN A 31 -23.18 -33.90 -30.10
CA GLN A 31 -22.11 -34.58 -30.84
C GLN A 31 -21.01 -33.60 -31.27
N GLY A 32 -19.85 -33.74 -30.60
CA GLY A 32 -18.53 -33.52 -31.21
C GLY A 32 -18.06 -32.08 -31.41
N ASP A 33 -17.00 -31.72 -30.68
CA ASP A 33 -16.03 -30.65 -30.94
C ASP A 33 -16.49 -29.18 -30.83
N ASP A 34 -16.22 -28.59 -29.66
CA ASP A 34 -16.20 -27.14 -29.41
C ASP A 34 -14.73 -26.64 -29.44
N PRO A 35 -14.28 -25.92 -30.49
CA PRO A 35 -12.91 -25.39 -30.57
C PRO A 35 -12.66 -24.16 -29.69
N TYR A 36 -13.68 -23.61 -29.01
CA TYR A 36 -13.60 -22.34 -28.29
C TYR A 36 -13.93 -22.42 -26.79
N GLY A 37 -14.17 -23.62 -26.26
CA GLY A 37 -14.19 -23.87 -24.81
C GLY A 37 -15.31 -23.14 -24.05
N VAL A 38 -16.47 -22.94 -24.67
CA VAL A 38 -17.64 -22.33 -24.01
C VAL A 38 -18.54 -23.45 -23.51
N ARG A 39 -18.13 -24.14 -22.44
CA ARG A 39 -19.04 -25.05 -21.72
C ARG A 39 -19.67 -24.36 -20.51
N ASN A 40 -20.99 -24.21 -20.63
CA ASN A 40 -22.00 -23.95 -19.60
C ASN A 40 -22.15 -22.50 -19.09
N VAL A 41 -22.74 -21.65 -19.94
CA VAL A 41 -23.65 -20.57 -19.48
C VAL A 41 -25.03 -20.84 -20.09
N VAL A 42 -25.67 -21.91 -19.64
CA VAL A 42 -27.09 -22.14 -19.96
C VAL A 42 -27.85 -22.08 -18.66
N SER A 43 -28.77 -21.12 -18.54
CA SER A 43 -29.61 -20.96 -17.36
C SER A 43 -30.41 -22.23 -17.13
N PHE A 44 -30.46 -22.67 -15.86
CA PHE A 44 -31.27 -23.82 -15.43
C PHE A 44 -32.75 -23.65 -15.82
N ASP A 45 -33.22 -22.40 -15.89
CA ASP A 45 -34.60 -22.07 -16.31
C ASP A 45 -34.88 -22.38 -17.78
N ILE A 46 -33.87 -22.31 -18.66
CA ILE A 46 -34.01 -22.62 -20.09
C ILE A 46 -34.16 -24.13 -20.28
N LEU A 47 -33.34 -24.92 -19.58
CA LEU A 47 -33.39 -26.38 -19.63
C LEU A 47 -34.66 -26.97 -18.99
N TYR A 48 -35.21 -26.29 -17.98
CA TYR A 48 -36.49 -26.67 -17.37
C TYR A 48 -37.68 -26.35 -18.29
N LYS A 49 -37.72 -25.15 -18.90
CA LYS A 49 -38.77 -24.77 -19.86
C LYS A 49 -38.79 -25.65 -21.11
N ALA A 50 -37.64 -26.16 -21.53
CA ALA A 50 -37.51 -27.09 -22.65
C ALA A 50 -37.84 -28.56 -22.28
N GLY A 51 -38.24 -28.87 -21.04
CA GLY A 51 -38.64 -30.22 -20.63
C GLY A 51 -37.50 -31.25 -20.55
N ILE A 52 -36.24 -30.81 -20.65
CA ILE A 52 -35.05 -31.69 -20.71
C ILE A 52 -34.68 -32.29 -19.34
N ILE A 53 -35.14 -31.67 -18.25
CA ILE A 53 -34.87 -32.12 -16.86
C ILE A 53 -36.14 -32.15 -16.02
N SER A 54 -36.35 -33.25 -15.29
CA SER A 54 -37.51 -33.49 -14.42
C SER A 54 -37.31 -32.93 -13.00
N GLU A 55 -38.38 -32.34 -12.47
CA GLU A 55 -38.45 -31.61 -11.21
C GLU A 55 -38.43 -32.53 -9.99
N LYS A 56 -37.26 -33.02 -9.57
CA LYS A 56 -37.05 -33.55 -8.22
C LYS A 56 -35.69 -33.18 -7.64
N SER A 57 -35.54 -31.91 -7.29
CA SER A 57 -34.70 -31.51 -6.17
C SER A 57 -35.30 -30.23 -5.59
N SER A 58 -35.71 -30.26 -4.33
CA SER A 58 -36.13 -29.08 -3.57
C SER A 58 -34.93 -28.15 -3.39
N LYS A 59 -34.54 -27.42 -4.44
CA LYS A 59 -33.54 -26.37 -4.35
C LYS A 59 -34.20 -25.21 -3.62
N MET A 60 -33.87 -25.05 -2.35
CA MET A 60 -34.22 -23.86 -1.57
C MET A 60 -33.85 -22.62 -2.41
N LYS A 61 -34.81 -21.72 -2.60
CA LYS A 61 -34.55 -20.48 -3.35
C LYS A 61 -33.51 -19.67 -2.58
N PRO A 62 -32.44 -19.19 -3.24
CA PRO A 62 -31.42 -18.40 -2.58
C PRO A 62 -32.00 -17.12 -2.00
N GLU A 63 -31.82 -16.89 -0.70
CA GLU A 63 -32.30 -15.70 0.01
C GLU A 63 -31.21 -14.64 0.16
N TYR A 64 -31.60 -13.37 0.16
CA TYR A 64 -30.65 -12.28 0.35
C TYR A 64 -30.08 -12.30 1.77
N THR A 65 -28.75 -12.40 1.89
CA THR A 65 -28.05 -12.45 3.16
C THR A 65 -26.92 -11.43 3.16
N PRO A 66 -26.87 -10.48 4.12
CA PRO A 66 -25.72 -9.58 4.25
C PRO A 66 -24.42 -10.35 4.43
N ILE A 67 -23.30 -9.81 3.94
CA ILE A 67 -22.00 -10.50 4.04
C ILE A 67 -21.64 -10.77 5.51
N GLY A 68 -21.97 -9.85 6.42
CA GLY A 68 -21.68 -9.98 7.85
C GLY A 68 -22.37 -11.15 8.55
N ASN A 69 -23.40 -11.74 7.92
CA ASN A 69 -24.19 -12.85 8.44
C ASN A 69 -23.88 -14.18 7.74
N LEU A 70 -22.95 -14.19 6.79
CA LEU A 70 -22.54 -15.42 6.10
C LEU A 70 -21.68 -16.29 7.01
N THR A 71 -22.03 -17.57 7.05
CA THR A 71 -21.30 -18.64 7.72
C THR A 71 -21.08 -19.80 6.74
N PRO A 72 -20.11 -20.69 7.00
CA PRO A 72 -19.88 -21.88 6.16
C PRO A 72 -21.10 -22.79 6.00
N GLN A 73 -22.11 -22.66 6.86
CA GLN A 73 -23.35 -23.44 6.84
C GLN A 73 -24.36 -22.92 5.80
N ASN A 74 -24.24 -21.68 5.33
CA ASN A 74 -25.14 -21.12 4.32
C ASN A 74 -24.90 -21.80 2.96
N LYS A 75 -25.92 -22.53 2.47
CA LYS A 75 -25.87 -23.25 1.17
C LYS A 75 -26.69 -22.62 0.05
N ALA A 76 -27.75 -21.89 0.39
CA ALA A 76 -28.63 -21.21 -0.55
C ALA A 76 -28.75 -19.73 -0.14
N TYR A 77 -27.97 -18.87 -0.77
CA TYR A 77 -27.90 -17.45 -0.41
C TYR A 77 -27.61 -16.59 -1.64
N LYS A 78 -27.96 -15.30 -1.53
CA LYS A 78 -27.59 -14.24 -2.46
C LYS A 78 -26.97 -13.08 -1.70
N VAL A 79 -25.92 -12.49 -2.25
CA VAL A 79 -25.35 -11.24 -1.77
C VAL A 79 -25.26 -10.25 -2.91
N ARG A 80 -25.43 -8.95 -2.61
CA ARG A 80 -25.01 -7.88 -3.52
C ARG A 80 -23.71 -7.31 -2.99
N ALA A 81 -22.68 -7.35 -3.81
CA ALA A 81 -21.36 -6.96 -3.39
C ALA A 81 -20.57 -6.30 -4.52
N ARG A 82 -19.79 -5.30 -4.14
CA ARG A 82 -18.83 -4.61 -4.99
C ARG A 82 -17.46 -5.27 -4.89
N VAL A 83 -16.76 -5.44 -6.00
CA VAL A 83 -15.35 -5.84 -5.98
C VAL A 83 -14.51 -4.63 -5.59
N ILE A 84 -13.96 -4.63 -4.37
CA ILE A 84 -13.14 -3.52 -3.86
C ILE A 84 -11.64 -3.76 -3.99
N GLU A 85 -11.21 -5.03 -4.06
CA GLU A 85 -9.84 -5.39 -4.42
C GLU A 85 -9.82 -6.63 -5.32
N LYS A 86 -8.92 -6.67 -6.29
CA LYS A 86 -8.70 -7.79 -7.21
C LYS A 86 -7.21 -7.94 -7.47
N ALA A 87 -6.63 -9.05 -7.01
CA ALA A 87 -5.24 -9.37 -7.23
C ALA A 87 -4.98 -9.83 -8.67
N GLU A 88 -3.74 -9.72 -9.13
CA GLU A 88 -3.31 -10.50 -10.29
C GLU A 88 -3.30 -12.00 -9.96
N PRO A 89 -3.57 -12.88 -10.94
CA PRO A 89 -3.43 -14.32 -10.78
C PRO A 89 -2.02 -14.72 -10.33
N LYS A 90 -1.92 -15.65 -9.40
CA LYS A 90 -0.65 -16.16 -8.86
C LYS A 90 -0.68 -17.67 -8.76
N LEU A 91 0.50 -18.28 -8.82
CA LEU A 91 0.67 -19.70 -8.55
C LEU A 91 0.89 -19.92 -7.06
N SER A 92 0.22 -20.93 -6.50
CA SER A 92 0.49 -21.41 -5.15
C SER A 92 1.82 -22.19 -5.12
N PRO A 93 2.38 -22.49 -3.92
CA PRO A 93 3.54 -23.39 -3.81
C PRO A 93 3.31 -24.76 -4.46
N ASN A 94 2.06 -25.21 -4.51
CA ASN A 94 1.65 -26.46 -5.16
C ASN A 94 1.35 -26.29 -6.65
N LYS A 95 1.75 -25.16 -7.25
CA LYS A 95 1.52 -24.77 -8.65
C LYS A 95 0.04 -24.66 -9.05
N THR A 96 -0.85 -24.46 -8.07
CA THR A 96 -2.26 -24.19 -8.32
C THR A 96 -2.44 -22.73 -8.70
N LEU A 97 -3.04 -22.42 -9.84
CA LEU A 97 -3.37 -21.03 -10.18
C LEU A 97 -4.50 -20.54 -9.30
N TYR A 98 -4.36 -19.36 -8.72
CA TYR A 98 -5.42 -18.73 -7.94
C TYR A 98 -5.43 -17.21 -8.11
N GLN A 99 -6.58 -16.60 -7.89
CA GLN A 99 -6.76 -15.16 -7.87
C GLN A 99 -7.59 -14.75 -6.67
N LEU A 100 -7.10 -13.74 -5.94
CA LEU A 100 -7.77 -13.22 -4.75
C LEU A 100 -8.63 -12.01 -5.08
N LEU A 101 -9.80 -11.97 -4.47
CA LEU A 101 -10.74 -10.84 -4.51
C LEU A 101 -11.10 -10.42 -3.08
N LYS A 102 -11.52 -9.17 -2.96
CA LYS A 102 -12.17 -8.66 -1.76
C LYS A 102 -13.46 -7.98 -2.18
N LEU A 103 -14.55 -8.38 -1.54
CA LEU A 103 -15.88 -7.89 -1.81
C LEU A 103 -16.40 -7.11 -0.62
N GLU A 104 -17.28 -6.15 -0.88
CA GLU A 104 -17.93 -5.31 0.12
C GLU A 104 -19.42 -5.15 -0.21
N ASP A 105 -20.30 -5.33 0.78
CA ASP A 105 -21.73 -5.07 0.64
C ASP A 105 -22.08 -3.60 0.97
N SER A 106 -23.36 -3.23 0.82
CA SER A 106 -23.85 -1.88 1.12
C SER A 106 -23.75 -1.48 2.60
N GLU A 107 -23.59 -2.45 3.50
CA GLU A 107 -23.43 -2.23 4.95
C GLU A 107 -21.95 -2.08 5.35
N GLY A 108 -21.02 -2.24 4.40
CA GLY A 108 -19.58 -2.18 4.63
C GLY A 108 -18.98 -3.49 5.17
N ASN A 109 -19.75 -4.58 5.20
CA ASN A 109 -19.24 -5.90 5.54
C ASN A 109 -18.40 -6.45 4.39
N ARG A 110 -17.33 -7.19 4.70
CA ARG A 110 -16.34 -7.61 3.71
C ARG A 110 -16.07 -9.10 3.78
N ILE A 111 -15.88 -9.69 2.61
CA ILE A 111 -15.49 -11.10 2.47
C ILE A 111 -14.35 -11.26 1.47
N ARG A 112 -13.47 -12.22 1.73
CA ARG A 112 -12.44 -12.63 0.79
C ARG A 112 -13.02 -13.62 -0.21
N GLY A 113 -12.74 -13.41 -1.48
CA GLY A 113 -13.06 -14.32 -2.56
C GLY A 113 -11.80 -14.96 -3.13
N THR A 114 -11.86 -16.22 -3.52
CA THR A 114 -10.77 -16.89 -4.25
C THR A 114 -11.32 -17.59 -5.48
N LEU A 115 -10.67 -17.35 -6.62
CA LEU A 115 -10.83 -18.13 -7.84
C LEU A 115 -9.65 -19.08 -7.94
N PHE A 116 -9.87 -20.31 -8.39
CA PHE A 116 -8.83 -21.30 -8.63
C PHE A 116 -8.82 -21.69 -10.10
N GLU A 117 -7.67 -22.13 -10.62
CA GLU A 117 -7.54 -22.79 -11.92
C GLU A 117 -8.39 -22.18 -13.06
N ASN A 118 -9.35 -22.96 -13.58
CA ASN A 118 -10.20 -22.57 -14.69
C ASN A 118 -11.08 -21.37 -14.35
N GLU A 119 -11.52 -21.23 -13.10
CA GLU A 119 -12.35 -20.10 -12.66
C GLU A 119 -11.60 -18.76 -12.78
N VAL A 120 -10.27 -18.74 -12.64
CA VAL A 120 -9.47 -17.53 -12.88
C VAL A 120 -9.66 -17.04 -14.32
N HIS A 121 -9.70 -17.97 -15.27
CA HIS A 121 -9.90 -17.66 -16.68
C HIS A 121 -11.36 -17.32 -16.99
N SER A 122 -12.30 -18.14 -16.54
CA SER A 122 -13.74 -17.99 -16.81
C SER A 122 -14.31 -16.68 -16.28
N PHE A 123 -13.85 -16.21 -15.13
CA PHE A 123 -14.36 -15.00 -14.49
C PHE A 123 -13.49 -13.76 -14.71
N LYS A 124 -12.40 -13.85 -15.50
CA LYS A 124 -11.44 -12.76 -15.70
C LYS A 124 -12.11 -11.47 -16.16
N GLY A 125 -13.01 -11.57 -17.14
CA GLY A 125 -13.78 -10.45 -17.70
C GLY A 125 -15.18 -10.27 -17.11
N ILE A 126 -15.58 -11.12 -16.15
CA ILE A 126 -16.89 -11.00 -15.49
C ILE A 126 -16.76 -10.14 -14.24
N LEU A 127 -15.82 -10.49 -13.35
CA LEU A 127 -15.60 -9.80 -12.07
C LEU A 127 -14.57 -8.69 -12.23
N GLU A 128 -15.03 -7.47 -12.46
CA GLU A 128 -14.21 -6.28 -12.61
C GLU A 128 -14.13 -5.48 -11.31
N LEU A 129 -12.97 -4.90 -11.06
CA LEU A 129 -12.72 -4.04 -9.91
C LEU A 129 -13.60 -2.79 -9.97
N GLY A 130 -14.23 -2.43 -8.85
CA GLY A 130 -15.14 -1.29 -8.73
C GLY A 130 -16.60 -1.58 -9.12
N ARG A 131 -16.90 -2.70 -9.79
CA ARG A 131 -18.26 -3.06 -10.20
C ARG A 131 -19.02 -3.85 -9.14
N GLU A 132 -20.35 -3.79 -9.21
CA GLU A 132 -21.28 -4.47 -8.31
C GLU A 132 -21.94 -5.68 -8.97
N TYR A 133 -22.10 -6.73 -8.17
CA TYR A 133 -22.60 -8.02 -8.60
C TYR A 133 -23.61 -8.56 -7.62
N GLU A 134 -24.65 -9.22 -8.14
CA GLU A 134 -25.41 -10.21 -7.38
C GLU A 134 -24.69 -11.55 -7.50
N ILE A 135 -24.24 -12.10 -6.36
CA ILE A 135 -23.53 -13.37 -6.28
C ILE A 135 -24.38 -14.34 -5.48
N ALA A 136 -24.61 -15.53 -6.01
CA ALA A 136 -25.43 -16.55 -5.37
C ALA A 136 -24.72 -17.90 -5.30
N ASN A 137 -24.95 -18.61 -4.19
CA ASN A 137 -24.55 -20.01 -3.97
C ASN A 137 -23.06 -20.31 -4.15
N ALA A 138 -22.19 -19.31 -3.99
CA ALA A 138 -20.76 -19.56 -4.00
C ALA A 138 -20.35 -20.37 -2.75
N PRO A 139 -19.54 -21.42 -2.88
CA PRO A 139 -19.08 -22.17 -1.71
C PRO A 139 -18.40 -21.28 -0.66
N LEU A 140 -18.86 -21.37 0.59
CA LEU A 140 -18.26 -20.71 1.75
C LEU A 140 -17.40 -21.70 2.52
N ARG A 141 -16.17 -21.30 2.84
CA ARG A 141 -15.19 -22.10 3.60
C ARG A 141 -14.74 -21.36 4.83
N VAL A 142 -14.39 -22.10 5.87
CA VAL A 142 -13.76 -21.54 7.07
C VAL A 142 -12.44 -20.87 6.67
N VAL A 143 -12.17 -19.69 7.24
CA VAL A 143 -10.88 -19.00 7.08
C VAL A 143 -9.83 -19.69 7.96
N ASP A 144 -8.64 -19.95 7.42
CA ASP A 144 -7.51 -20.48 8.22
C ASP A 144 -7.29 -19.62 9.47
N GLU A 145 -6.99 -20.25 10.61
CA GLU A 145 -6.83 -19.56 11.91
C GLU A 145 -5.86 -18.36 11.85
N LYS A 146 -4.77 -18.47 11.09
CA LYS A 146 -3.78 -17.40 10.89
C LYS A 146 -4.34 -16.13 10.24
N TRP A 147 -5.50 -16.21 9.57
CA TRP A 147 -6.15 -15.09 8.88
C TRP A 147 -7.53 -14.76 9.49
N LYS A 148 -7.90 -15.45 10.56
CA LYS A 148 -9.22 -15.41 11.19
C LYS A 148 -9.32 -14.19 12.09
N THR A 149 -10.40 -13.42 11.95
CA THR A 149 -10.66 -12.20 12.75
C THR A 149 -11.85 -12.42 13.70
N ARG A 150 -12.79 -13.30 13.34
CA ARG A 150 -13.92 -13.76 14.17
C ARG A 150 -14.05 -15.28 14.14
N GLU A 151 -14.68 -15.88 15.15
CA GLU A 151 -14.86 -17.34 15.24
C GLU A 151 -15.61 -17.96 14.05
N ASP A 152 -16.54 -17.22 13.45
CA ASP A 152 -17.35 -17.69 12.31
C ASP A 152 -16.93 -17.09 10.96
N ASP A 153 -15.71 -16.52 10.86
CA ASP A 153 -15.24 -15.94 9.60
C ASP A 153 -15.18 -17.00 8.49
N CYS A 154 -15.80 -16.66 7.36
CA CYS A 154 -15.76 -17.45 6.15
C CYS A 154 -15.12 -16.69 4.98
N GLN A 155 -14.65 -17.45 4.00
CA GLN A 155 -14.20 -16.96 2.70
C GLN A 155 -15.00 -17.65 1.60
N MET A 156 -15.18 -16.93 0.52
CA MET A 156 -15.93 -17.40 -0.64
C MET A 156 -14.97 -17.98 -1.67
N THR A 157 -15.33 -19.12 -2.25
CA THR A 157 -14.64 -19.68 -3.42
C THR A 157 -15.58 -19.62 -4.60
N PHE A 158 -15.11 -19.08 -5.73
CA PHE A 158 -15.88 -19.06 -6.96
C PHE A 158 -15.69 -20.38 -7.70
N GLY A 159 -16.80 -21.00 -8.13
CA GLY A 159 -16.82 -22.27 -8.85
C GLY A 159 -18.10 -23.07 -8.62
N GLY A 160 -18.24 -24.20 -9.31
CA GLY A 160 -19.38 -25.10 -9.16
C GLY A 160 -20.72 -24.42 -9.51
N ASN A 161 -21.64 -24.33 -8.53
CA ASN A 161 -22.98 -23.75 -8.71
C ASN A 161 -23.05 -22.23 -8.46
N THR A 162 -21.91 -21.55 -8.45
CA THR A 162 -21.86 -20.10 -8.25
C THR A 162 -22.54 -19.38 -9.41
N SER A 163 -23.51 -18.52 -9.11
CA SER A 163 -24.09 -17.59 -10.08
C SER A 163 -23.60 -16.18 -9.81
N ILE A 164 -23.18 -15.48 -10.86
CA ILE A 164 -22.71 -14.10 -10.80
C ILE A 164 -23.46 -13.30 -11.85
N GLN A 165 -24.16 -12.27 -11.42
CA GLN A 165 -24.88 -11.36 -12.32
C GLN A 165 -24.39 -9.93 -12.07
N PRO A 166 -23.81 -9.25 -13.08
CA PRO A 166 -23.52 -7.83 -12.99
C PRO A 166 -24.82 -7.05 -12.75
N LEU A 167 -24.80 -6.12 -11.80
CA LEU A 167 -25.94 -5.22 -11.61
C LEU A 167 -26.01 -4.12 -12.68
N GLN A 168 -24.89 -3.90 -13.38
CA GLN A 168 -24.75 -2.92 -14.47
C GLN A 168 -24.02 -3.56 -15.65
N SER A 169 -24.75 -4.20 -16.55
CA SER A 169 -24.18 -4.95 -17.69
C SER A 169 -23.60 -4.05 -18.78
N GLU A 170 -24.00 -2.78 -18.89
CA GLU A 170 -23.56 -1.86 -19.96
C GLU A 170 -22.48 -0.85 -19.55
N ALA A 171 -21.93 -0.95 -18.33
CA ALA A 171 -20.89 -0.02 -17.92
C ALA A 171 -19.61 -0.25 -18.76
N GLY A 172 -19.05 0.84 -19.31
CA GLY A 172 -17.76 0.85 -20.00
C GLY A 172 -16.58 0.50 -19.07
N PRO A 173 -15.34 0.44 -19.58
CA PRO A 173 -14.18 0.12 -18.76
C PRO A 173 -14.01 1.13 -17.62
N VAL A 174 -13.67 0.63 -16.43
CA VAL A 174 -13.34 1.49 -15.28
C VAL A 174 -11.98 2.12 -15.53
N LEU A 175 -11.99 3.41 -15.88
CA LEU A 175 -10.77 4.19 -16.09
C LEU A 175 -10.24 4.75 -14.75
N PRO A 176 -8.91 4.87 -14.59
CA PRO A 176 -8.33 5.52 -13.42
C PRO A 176 -8.85 6.93 -13.22
N LYS A 177 -9.17 7.28 -11.97
CA LYS A 177 -9.56 8.64 -11.60
C LYS A 177 -8.47 9.28 -10.76
N TYR A 178 -7.47 9.80 -11.45
CA TYR A 178 -6.32 10.43 -10.79
C TYR A 178 -6.73 11.61 -9.93
N THR A 179 -6.41 11.52 -8.64
CA THR A 179 -6.60 12.57 -7.65
C THR A 179 -5.29 13.36 -7.54
N PRO A 180 -5.32 14.71 -7.58
CA PRO A 180 -4.13 15.51 -7.30
C PRO A 180 -3.53 15.12 -5.96
N ILE A 181 -2.22 15.01 -5.88
CA ILE A 181 -1.55 14.43 -4.70
C ILE A 181 -1.88 15.23 -3.43
N ALA A 182 -1.95 16.57 -3.52
CA ALA A 182 -2.33 17.43 -2.40
C ALA A 182 -3.75 17.19 -1.87
N SER A 183 -4.64 16.64 -2.70
CA SER A 183 -6.04 16.36 -2.36
C SER A 183 -6.25 14.97 -1.76
N ILE A 184 -5.21 14.11 -1.74
CA ILE A 184 -5.31 12.80 -1.13
C ILE A 184 -5.30 12.95 0.40
N PRO A 185 -6.33 12.45 1.12
CA PRO A 185 -6.40 12.56 2.56
C PRO A 185 -5.19 11.92 3.26
N ARG A 186 -4.58 12.66 4.19
CA ARG A 186 -3.45 12.16 5.01
C ARG A 186 -3.86 11.01 5.94
N THR A 187 -5.13 10.99 6.30
CA THR A 187 -5.77 9.91 7.05
C THR A 187 -6.95 9.41 6.24
N SER A 188 -6.98 8.11 5.98
CA SER A 188 -8.08 7.46 5.29
C SER A 188 -8.48 6.20 6.06
N SER A 189 -9.69 5.70 5.80
CA SER A 189 -10.05 4.36 6.20
C SER A 189 -9.06 3.35 5.57
N LYS A 190 -8.85 2.20 6.21
CA LYS A 190 -7.95 1.14 5.70
C LYS A 190 -8.38 0.63 4.30
N SER A 191 -9.62 0.88 3.92
CA SER A 191 -10.23 0.46 2.65
C SER A 191 -10.15 1.48 1.54
N GLU A 192 -9.95 2.76 1.84
CA GLU A 192 -9.90 3.77 0.79
C GLU A 192 -8.68 3.56 -0.09
N ARG A 193 -8.91 3.79 -1.38
CA ARG A 193 -7.96 3.58 -2.46
C ARG A 193 -8.01 4.81 -3.34
N PHE A 194 -6.85 5.31 -3.74
CA PHE A 194 -6.72 6.50 -4.57
C PHE A 194 -5.86 6.17 -5.77
N ASP A 195 -6.22 6.72 -6.91
CA ASP A 195 -5.35 6.72 -8.09
C ASP A 195 -4.53 8.01 -8.05
N ALA A 196 -3.22 7.89 -8.19
CA ALA A 196 -2.29 9.01 -8.27
C ALA A 196 -1.53 8.95 -9.60
N ILE A 197 -1.18 10.11 -10.15
CA ILE A 197 -0.30 10.23 -11.31
C ILE A 197 0.75 11.28 -10.99
N GLY A 198 2.00 11.02 -11.40
CA GLY A 198 3.08 11.94 -11.12
C GLY A 198 4.29 11.72 -12.03
N VAL A 199 5.15 12.72 -12.05
CA VAL A 199 6.50 12.61 -12.60
C VAL A 199 7.35 11.85 -11.57
N ILE A 200 8.00 10.78 -12.00
CA ILE A 200 8.92 10.00 -11.18
C ILE A 200 10.20 10.80 -11.00
N LEU A 201 10.56 11.01 -9.74
CA LEU A 201 11.76 11.73 -9.34
C LEU A 201 12.92 10.81 -8.97
N TYR A 202 12.60 9.68 -8.35
CA TYR A 202 13.57 8.72 -7.85
C TYR A 202 12.92 7.35 -7.64
N MET A 203 13.69 6.29 -7.87
CA MET A 203 13.27 4.91 -7.60
C MET A 203 14.41 4.15 -6.91
N GLU A 204 14.12 3.61 -5.73
CA GLU A 204 15.08 2.84 -4.95
C GLU A 204 15.39 1.47 -5.54
N GLN A 205 16.51 0.89 -5.10
CA GLN A 205 16.75 -0.54 -5.26
C GLN A 205 15.74 -1.36 -4.45
N VAL A 206 15.43 -2.58 -4.93
CA VAL A 206 14.55 -3.48 -4.17
C VAL A 206 15.26 -3.88 -2.88
N ARG A 207 14.53 -3.84 -1.77
CA ARG A 207 14.99 -4.33 -0.47
C ARG A 207 13.97 -5.29 0.12
N GLN A 208 14.42 -6.16 1.01
CA GLN A 208 13.54 -7.09 1.73
C GLN A 208 13.24 -6.60 3.14
N ILE A 209 11.96 -6.56 3.48
CA ILE A 209 11.47 -6.32 4.84
C ILE A 209 10.90 -7.62 5.38
N LYS A 210 11.28 -7.98 6.61
CA LYS A 210 10.59 -9.03 7.37
C LYS A 210 9.30 -8.45 7.97
N THR A 211 8.16 -9.04 7.61
CA THR A 211 6.86 -8.68 8.17
C THR A 211 6.74 -9.13 9.63
N ALA A 212 5.73 -8.63 10.33
CA ALA A 212 5.42 -9.06 11.70
C ALA A 212 5.14 -10.57 11.80
N SER A 213 4.72 -11.22 10.71
CA SER A 213 4.52 -12.68 10.64
C SER A 213 5.80 -13.46 10.35
N GLY A 214 6.96 -12.79 10.26
CA GLY A 214 8.25 -13.38 9.95
C GLY A 214 8.51 -13.64 8.46
N ALA A 215 7.56 -13.33 7.58
CA ALA A 215 7.72 -13.51 6.14
C ALA A 215 8.58 -12.37 5.56
N SER A 216 9.53 -12.69 4.68
CA SER A 216 10.24 -11.66 3.91
C SER A 216 9.38 -11.19 2.75
N MET A 217 9.26 -9.88 2.58
CA MET A 217 8.58 -9.25 1.45
C MET A 217 9.50 -8.25 0.77
N ASP A 218 9.54 -8.31 -0.56
CA ASP A 218 10.21 -7.31 -1.39
C ASP A 218 9.42 -5.99 -1.35
N VAL A 219 10.14 -4.90 -1.18
CA VAL A 219 9.61 -3.54 -1.25
C VAL A 219 10.54 -2.67 -2.08
N ARG A 220 9.95 -1.72 -2.81
CA ARG A 220 10.65 -0.69 -3.56
C ARG A 220 9.92 0.63 -3.39
N GLU A 221 10.64 1.68 -3.02
CA GLU A 221 10.08 3.02 -2.91
C GLU A 221 10.27 3.79 -4.22
N VAL A 222 9.20 4.47 -4.66
CA VAL A 222 9.19 5.36 -5.82
C VAL A 222 8.72 6.73 -5.35
N MET A 223 9.48 7.77 -5.66
CA MET A 223 9.08 9.14 -5.37
C MET A 223 8.48 9.81 -6.58
N ILE A 224 7.33 10.45 -6.39
CA ILE A 224 6.64 11.18 -7.45
C ILE A 224 6.30 12.61 -7.03
N THR A 225 6.12 13.47 -8.03
CA THR A 225 5.58 14.82 -7.85
C THR A 225 4.53 15.14 -8.90
N ASP A 226 3.65 16.09 -8.58
CA ASP A 226 2.74 16.73 -9.50
C ASP A 226 2.77 18.25 -9.27
N ASP A 227 1.94 18.99 -10.00
CA ASP A 227 1.84 20.44 -9.88
C ASP A 227 1.07 20.91 -8.64
N SER A 228 0.52 19.99 -7.85
CA SER A 228 -0.24 20.29 -6.64
C SER A 228 0.61 20.31 -5.37
N ILE A 229 1.83 19.74 -5.42
CA ILE A 229 2.72 19.60 -4.26
C ILE A 229 4.11 20.19 -4.50
N TYR A 230 4.72 20.66 -3.42
CA TYR A 230 6.15 21.02 -3.39
C TYR A 230 7.02 19.87 -2.90
N GLN A 231 6.52 19.09 -1.94
CA GLN A 231 7.24 17.93 -1.41
C GLN A 231 6.88 16.66 -2.17
N PRO A 232 7.86 15.86 -2.61
CA PRO A 232 7.62 14.57 -3.24
C PRO A 232 6.80 13.63 -2.36
N LEU A 233 5.90 12.88 -2.99
CA LEU A 233 5.16 11.80 -2.35
C LEU A 233 5.93 10.48 -2.52
N ILE A 234 6.08 9.73 -1.43
CA ILE A 234 6.67 8.40 -1.44
C ILE A 234 5.58 7.36 -1.69
N LEU A 235 5.82 6.48 -2.67
CA LEU A 235 5.03 5.30 -2.97
C LEU A 235 5.81 4.04 -2.58
N SER A 236 5.28 3.25 -1.65
CA SER A 236 5.84 1.94 -1.30
C SER A 236 5.16 0.84 -2.12
N LEU A 237 5.91 0.24 -3.05
CA LEU A 237 5.44 -0.86 -3.90
C LEU A 237 5.93 -2.19 -3.33
N TRP A 238 5.07 -3.21 -3.31
CA TRP A 238 5.36 -4.48 -2.61
C TRP A 238 5.27 -5.70 -3.53
N GLY A 239 6.06 -6.73 -3.22
CA GLY A 239 6.06 -8.02 -3.90
C GLY A 239 6.37 -7.91 -5.39
N GLY A 240 5.62 -8.63 -6.24
CA GLY A 240 5.78 -8.61 -7.70
C GLY A 240 5.76 -7.21 -8.33
N LEU A 241 5.04 -6.27 -7.74
CA LEU A 241 5.01 -4.89 -8.22
C LEU A 241 6.34 -4.17 -7.97
N ALA A 242 7.03 -4.50 -6.87
CA ALA A 242 8.34 -3.94 -6.52
C ALA A 242 9.43 -4.43 -7.48
N ILE A 243 9.28 -5.64 -8.04
CA ILE A 243 10.21 -6.25 -8.99
C ILE A 243 9.75 -5.97 -10.43
N ASP A 244 9.05 -6.93 -11.04
CA ASP A 244 8.54 -6.96 -12.42
C ASP A 244 7.70 -5.72 -12.77
N GLY A 245 6.86 -5.26 -11.85
CA GLY A 245 6.00 -4.09 -12.08
C GLY A 245 6.78 -2.81 -12.39
N CYS A 246 7.92 -2.63 -11.73
CA CYS A 246 8.79 -1.47 -11.86
C CYS A 246 9.75 -1.55 -13.04
N GLU A 247 9.85 -2.66 -13.77
CA GLU A 247 10.68 -2.74 -14.98
C GLU A 247 10.25 -1.71 -16.03
N LYS A 248 8.94 -1.46 -16.12
CA LYS A 248 8.35 -0.41 -16.95
C LYS A 248 8.89 0.98 -16.60
N LEU A 249 9.34 1.18 -15.36
CA LEU A 249 9.83 2.46 -14.86
C LEU A 249 11.33 2.64 -15.07
N ALA A 250 12.06 1.68 -15.64
CA ALA A 250 13.53 1.69 -15.71
C ALA A 250 14.13 2.95 -16.37
N ALA A 251 13.41 3.61 -17.26
CA ALA A 251 13.85 4.84 -17.94
C ALA A 251 13.74 6.12 -17.09
N TRP A 252 13.27 6.03 -15.83
CA TRP A 252 13.01 7.19 -14.95
C TRP A 252 14.22 8.12 -14.77
N ALA A 253 15.44 7.57 -14.79
CA ALA A 253 16.66 8.35 -14.57
C ALA A 253 17.09 9.14 -15.83
N SER A 254 16.63 8.74 -17.02
CA SER A 254 17.03 9.35 -18.30
C SER A 254 16.09 10.46 -18.75
N ILE A 255 14.81 10.37 -18.38
CA ILE A 255 13.77 11.32 -18.76
C ILE A 255 12.81 11.55 -17.60
N PRO A 256 12.17 12.73 -17.48
CA PRO A 256 11.05 12.94 -16.56
C PRO A 256 9.88 12.00 -16.91
N LEU A 257 9.88 10.80 -16.35
CA LEU A 257 8.92 9.74 -16.67
C LEU A 257 7.63 9.97 -15.89
N ILE A 258 6.49 10.02 -16.59
CA ILE A 258 5.17 10.13 -15.95
C ILE A 258 4.54 8.75 -15.86
N ALA A 259 4.08 8.38 -14.67
CA ALA A 259 3.38 7.12 -14.43
C ALA A 259 2.17 7.33 -13.52
N GLY A 260 1.10 6.61 -13.83
CA GLY A 260 -0.08 6.46 -12.98
C GLY A 260 0.02 5.23 -12.10
N PHE A 261 -0.44 5.35 -10.86
CA PHE A 261 -0.48 4.30 -9.85
C PHE A 261 -1.91 4.21 -9.32
N THR A 262 -2.56 3.08 -9.58
CA THR A 262 -3.98 2.91 -9.23
C THR A 262 -4.15 2.20 -7.89
N TYR A 263 -5.30 2.39 -7.27
CA TYR A 263 -5.69 1.72 -6.03
C TYR A 263 -4.62 1.76 -4.93
N MET A 264 -4.00 2.92 -4.74
CA MET A 264 -2.98 3.15 -3.73
C MET A 264 -3.61 3.47 -2.37
N ARG A 265 -3.02 2.97 -1.28
CA ARG A 265 -3.56 3.13 0.07
C ARG A 265 -2.73 4.14 0.87
N PRO A 266 -3.34 5.17 1.48
CA PRO A 266 -2.65 6.07 2.40
C PRO A 266 -2.00 5.35 3.58
N THR A 267 -0.77 5.77 3.90
CA THR A 267 0.05 5.29 5.01
C THR A 267 0.75 6.44 5.71
N ALA A 268 1.10 6.20 6.97
CA ALA A 268 1.88 7.12 7.80
C ALA A 268 3.33 6.64 8.02
N HIS A 269 3.86 5.79 7.13
CA HIS A 269 5.23 5.30 7.25
C HIS A 269 6.21 6.39 6.83
N ASN A 270 7.09 6.81 7.76
CA ASN A 270 8.04 7.92 7.65
C ASN A 270 7.44 9.31 7.37
N GLY A 271 6.13 9.47 7.48
CA GLY A 271 5.41 10.65 7.01
C GLY A 271 4.20 10.22 6.20
N PHE A 272 3.61 11.15 5.45
CA PHE A 272 2.51 10.80 4.55
C PHE A 272 3.06 10.11 3.29
N SER A 273 2.62 8.88 3.07
CA SER A 273 3.01 8.05 1.93
C SER A 273 1.82 7.28 1.40
N LEU A 274 1.95 6.69 0.22
CA LEU A 274 1.00 5.70 -0.28
C LEU A 274 1.67 4.34 -0.42
N SER A 275 0.94 3.28 -0.11
CA SER A 275 1.38 1.89 -0.27
C SER A 275 0.54 1.19 -1.32
N SER A 276 1.16 0.36 -2.15
CA SER A 276 0.42 -0.48 -3.09
C SER A 276 -0.53 -1.44 -2.36
N SER A 277 -1.66 -1.73 -3.01
CA SER A 277 -2.57 -2.81 -2.62
C SER A 277 -2.44 -3.99 -3.59
N MET A 278 -3.19 -5.07 -3.38
CA MET A 278 -3.19 -6.19 -4.32
C MET A 278 -3.74 -5.82 -5.71
N SER A 279 -4.49 -4.72 -5.80
CA SER A 279 -5.13 -4.24 -7.04
C SER A 279 -4.35 -3.13 -7.73
N THR A 280 -3.21 -2.73 -7.17
CA THR A 280 -2.43 -1.62 -7.72
C THR A 280 -1.84 -2.01 -9.07
N LEU A 281 -2.06 -1.16 -10.06
CA LEU A 281 -1.43 -1.23 -11.37
C LEU A 281 -0.58 0.02 -11.63
N ILE A 282 0.55 -0.18 -12.28
CA ILE A 282 1.39 0.88 -12.83
C ILE A 282 1.03 1.07 -14.31
N ILE A 283 0.63 2.29 -14.66
CA ILE A 283 0.17 2.66 -15.99
C ILE A 283 1.13 3.69 -16.57
N LEU A 284 1.78 3.34 -17.68
CA LEU A 284 2.53 4.27 -18.51
C LEU A 284 1.63 4.83 -19.61
N GLY A 285 1.92 6.05 -20.07
CA GLY A 285 1.19 6.64 -21.17
C GLY A 285 -0.28 6.94 -20.83
N SER A 286 -0.58 7.21 -19.54
CA SER A 286 -1.91 7.62 -19.11
C SER A 286 -2.48 8.74 -20.00
N SER A 287 -3.77 8.64 -20.29
CA SER A 287 -4.54 9.59 -21.09
C SER A 287 -5.61 10.29 -20.24
N GLY A 288 -6.22 11.32 -20.80
CA GLY A 288 -7.22 12.15 -20.11
C GLY A 288 -6.63 13.47 -19.59
N ASP A 289 -7.51 14.37 -19.19
CA ASP A 289 -7.19 15.78 -18.92
C ASP A 289 -6.09 15.94 -17.86
N THR A 290 -6.18 15.19 -16.76
CA THR A 290 -5.16 15.22 -15.69
C THR A 290 -3.79 14.80 -16.20
N ALA A 291 -3.73 13.75 -17.03
CA ALA A 291 -2.46 13.25 -17.56
C ALA A 291 -1.86 14.21 -18.60
N GLU A 292 -2.68 14.78 -19.48
CA GLU A 292 -2.22 15.77 -20.46
C GLU A 292 -1.77 17.08 -19.81
N HIS A 293 -2.49 17.53 -18.78
CA HIS A 293 -2.08 18.67 -17.96
C HIS A 293 -0.72 18.43 -17.30
N LEU A 294 -0.53 17.28 -16.66
CA LEU A 294 0.74 16.94 -16.02
C LEU A 294 1.90 16.82 -17.05
N LYS A 295 1.65 16.26 -18.23
CA LYS A 295 2.64 16.21 -19.33
C LYS A 295 3.06 17.60 -19.77
N LYS A 296 2.12 18.53 -19.88
CA LYS A 296 2.39 19.94 -20.21
C LYS A 296 3.20 20.60 -19.09
N TRP A 297 2.74 20.50 -17.85
CA TRP A 297 3.45 21.05 -16.69
C TRP A 297 4.88 20.53 -16.57
N SER A 298 5.09 19.21 -16.74
CA SER A 298 6.41 18.59 -16.68
C SER A 298 7.37 19.14 -17.75
N ARG A 299 6.85 19.40 -18.95
CA ARG A 299 7.61 20.03 -20.04
C ARG A 299 7.98 21.47 -19.72
N ASP A 300 7.00 22.26 -19.25
CA ASP A 300 7.16 23.68 -18.96
C ASP A 300 8.07 23.91 -17.73
N LYS A 301 8.08 22.96 -16.78
CA LYS A 301 8.85 23.01 -15.53
C LYS A 301 10.04 22.05 -15.51
N LYS A 302 10.54 21.62 -16.67
CA LYS A 302 11.66 20.68 -16.78
C LYS A 302 12.90 21.06 -15.95
N PRO A 303 13.38 22.33 -15.92
CA PRO A 303 14.52 22.70 -15.08
C PRO A 303 14.25 22.50 -13.58
N TYR A 304 13.05 22.86 -13.13
CA TYR A 304 12.62 22.67 -11.74
C TYR A 304 12.55 21.18 -11.37
N ILE A 305 12.00 20.34 -12.24
CA ILE A 305 11.94 18.89 -12.01
C ILE A 305 13.34 18.30 -11.91
N ASN A 306 14.26 18.69 -12.80
CA ASN A 306 15.64 18.22 -12.75
C ASN A 306 16.35 18.62 -11.45
N GLU A 307 16.13 19.85 -10.97
CA GLU A 307 16.63 20.30 -9.67
C GLU A 307 16.04 19.48 -8.52
N LEU A 308 14.73 19.20 -8.58
CA LEU A 308 14.03 18.39 -7.59
C LEU A 308 14.55 16.95 -7.56
N MET A 309 14.79 16.35 -8.73
CA MET A 309 15.42 15.02 -8.84
C MET A 309 16.82 15.01 -8.21
N ALA A 310 17.63 16.02 -8.46
CA ALA A 310 18.96 16.14 -7.87
C ALA A 310 18.91 16.28 -6.33
N LYS A 311 17.96 17.05 -5.80
CA LYS A 311 17.73 17.19 -4.35
C LYS A 311 17.30 15.86 -3.73
N VAL A 312 16.35 15.15 -4.36
CA VAL A 312 15.90 13.84 -3.89
C VAL A 312 17.05 12.83 -3.88
N LEU A 313 17.86 12.81 -4.94
CA LEU A 313 19.03 11.94 -5.03
C LEU A 313 20.02 12.21 -3.89
N LEU A 314 20.30 13.48 -3.58
CA LEU A 314 21.20 13.85 -2.49
C LEU A 314 20.70 13.36 -1.11
N ILE A 315 19.38 13.34 -0.90
CA ILE A 315 18.79 12.87 0.35
C ILE A 315 18.84 11.35 0.46
N ARG A 316 18.55 10.65 -0.64
CA ARG A 316 18.45 9.18 -0.67
C ARG A 316 19.79 8.49 -0.80
N GLU A 317 20.71 9.12 -1.52
CA GLU A 317 22.08 8.67 -1.75
C GLU A 317 23.05 9.80 -1.34
N PRO A 318 23.16 10.08 -0.03
CA PRO A 318 24.03 11.15 0.45
C PRO A 318 25.50 10.85 0.12
N PRO A 319 26.28 11.86 -0.28
CA PRO A 319 27.70 11.71 -0.52
C PRO A 319 28.42 11.29 0.76
N VAL A 320 29.58 10.65 0.59
CA VAL A 320 30.46 10.26 1.71
C VAL A 320 30.94 11.52 2.47
N GLU A 321 31.16 12.61 1.75
CA GLU A 321 31.53 13.89 2.34
C GLU A 321 30.30 14.60 2.92
N ARG A 322 30.45 15.13 4.14
CA ARG A 322 29.38 15.88 4.80
C ARG A 322 29.25 17.26 4.17
N ILE A 323 28.08 17.55 3.61
CA ILE A 323 27.74 18.90 3.17
C ILE A 323 27.29 19.67 4.40
N ILE A 324 28.15 20.57 4.89
CA ILE A 324 27.90 21.38 6.08
C ILE A 324 27.04 22.58 5.69
N THR A 325 25.93 22.75 6.40
CA THR A 325 25.04 23.93 6.30
C THR A 325 25.20 24.77 7.56
N THR A 326 25.10 26.10 7.44
CA THR A 326 25.09 26.99 8.60
C THR A 326 23.71 27.08 9.24
N ILE A 327 23.65 27.41 10.53
CA ILE A 327 22.39 27.62 11.26
C ILE A 327 21.61 28.80 10.65
N GLY A 328 22.31 29.83 10.20
CA GLY A 328 21.73 30.98 9.49
C GLY A 328 21.02 30.56 8.20
N GLU A 329 21.69 29.78 7.35
CA GLU A 329 21.08 29.23 6.13
C GLU A 329 19.90 28.31 6.44
N LEU A 330 20.03 27.45 7.45
CA LEU A 330 18.95 26.56 7.88
C LEU A 330 17.70 27.35 8.30
N LYS A 331 17.88 28.48 9.01
CA LYS A 331 16.76 29.36 9.42
C LYS A 331 16.10 30.10 8.26
N LEU A 332 16.82 30.30 7.15
CA LEU A 332 16.27 30.93 5.94
C LEU A 332 15.51 29.94 5.06
N LYS A 333 15.66 28.64 5.31
CA LYS A 333 15.00 27.58 4.55
C LYS A 333 13.48 27.65 4.73
N LYS A 334 12.73 27.70 3.62
CA LYS A 334 11.27 27.68 3.68
C LYS A 334 10.78 26.24 3.88
N LEU A 335 9.57 26.09 4.42
CA LEU A 335 8.90 24.78 4.53
C LEU A 335 8.78 24.06 3.17
N THR A 336 8.68 24.82 2.07
CA THR A 336 8.66 24.29 0.70
C THR A 336 9.99 23.68 0.27
N ASP A 337 11.09 24.08 0.91
CA ASP A 337 12.45 23.65 0.56
C ASP A 337 12.89 22.46 1.41
N THR A 338 12.22 22.19 2.52
CA THR A 338 12.45 21.00 3.36
C THR A 338 11.82 19.78 2.69
N MET A 339 12.51 18.65 2.73
CA MET A 339 11.99 17.37 2.25
C MET A 339 11.85 16.35 3.37
N GLN A 340 10.94 15.40 3.20
CA GLN A 340 10.80 14.27 4.11
C GLN A 340 12.12 13.47 4.14
N GLU A 341 12.57 13.12 5.35
CA GLU A 341 13.84 12.40 5.61
C GLU A 341 15.13 13.16 5.23
N GLU A 342 15.03 14.45 4.92
CA GLU A 342 16.22 15.27 4.72
C GLU A 342 17.07 15.34 5.99
N ARG A 343 18.37 15.11 5.84
CA ARG A 343 19.36 15.19 6.91
C ARG A 343 20.29 16.35 6.68
N ILE A 344 20.46 17.19 7.67
CA ILE A 344 21.29 18.40 7.55
C ILE A 344 22.47 18.29 8.50
N TRP A 345 23.68 18.42 7.96
CA TRP A 345 24.89 18.43 8.77
C TRP A 345 25.23 19.87 9.16
N LEU A 346 25.36 20.11 10.46
CA LEU A 346 25.79 21.38 11.05
C LEU A 346 27.16 21.17 11.71
N LYS A 347 28.04 22.16 11.62
CA LYS A 347 29.29 22.21 12.38
C LYS A 347 29.19 23.34 13.39
N ALA A 348 29.06 23.02 14.67
CA ALA A 348 28.73 23.98 15.70
C ALA A 348 29.34 23.58 17.06
N LYS A 349 29.28 24.46 18.05
CA LYS A 349 29.63 24.17 19.45
C LYS A 349 28.43 24.36 20.38
N ILE A 350 28.49 23.81 21.58
CA ILE A 350 27.47 24.01 22.62
C ILE A 350 28.00 25.09 23.58
N PRO A 351 27.63 26.38 23.45
CA PRO A 351 28.32 27.47 24.15
C PRO A 351 28.21 27.35 25.67
N GLU A 352 27.04 26.94 26.18
CA GLU A 352 26.75 26.76 27.60
C GLU A 352 26.10 25.39 27.84
N PRO A 353 26.89 24.30 27.95
CA PRO A 353 26.35 22.97 28.19
C PRO A 353 25.81 22.85 29.61
N ASP A 354 24.49 22.92 29.75
CA ASP A 354 23.81 22.85 31.04
C ASP A 354 23.45 21.39 31.38
N VAL A 355 24.36 20.71 32.06
CA VAL A 355 24.22 19.29 32.43
C VAL A 355 22.99 19.01 33.29
N ARG A 356 22.40 20.04 33.93
CA ARG A 356 21.15 19.89 34.70
C ARG A 356 19.93 19.68 33.80
N LYS A 357 20.04 19.91 32.49
CA LYS A 357 18.99 19.59 31.49
C LYS A 357 19.05 18.15 31.01
N ILE A 358 19.92 17.32 31.58
CA ILE A 358 19.91 15.87 31.33
C ILE A 358 18.74 15.27 32.10
N ILE A 359 17.85 14.59 31.38
CA ILE A 359 16.69 13.92 31.96
C ILE A 359 16.88 12.41 31.82
N ALA A 360 16.97 11.73 32.95
CA ALA A 360 17.00 10.28 33.04
C ALA A 360 15.63 9.75 33.52
N TYR A 361 15.13 8.70 32.88
CA TYR A 361 13.84 8.10 33.23
C TYR A 361 13.76 6.64 32.79
N ILE A 362 12.86 5.86 33.40
CA ILE A 362 12.51 4.53 32.90
C ILE A 362 11.44 4.67 31.82
N GLY A 363 11.62 3.99 30.70
CA GLY A 363 10.64 4.00 29.61
C GLY A 363 10.64 2.73 28.78
N CYS A 364 9.66 2.62 27.89
CA CYS A 364 9.51 1.53 26.95
C CYS A 364 10.77 1.34 26.08
N ASP A 365 11.25 0.11 25.93
CA ASP A 365 12.33 -0.30 25.02
C ASP A 365 12.04 -0.01 23.53
N ASN A 366 10.77 -0.01 23.13
CA ASN A 366 10.38 0.21 21.74
C ASN A 366 10.07 1.68 21.40
N CYS A 367 9.21 2.36 22.17
CA CYS A 367 8.78 3.74 21.85
C CYS A 367 9.38 4.83 22.74
N GLY A 368 10.05 4.47 23.84
CA GLY A 368 10.62 5.43 24.79
C GLY A 368 9.59 6.18 25.65
N CYS A 369 8.30 5.81 25.61
CA CYS A 369 7.28 6.37 26.49
C CYS A 369 7.65 6.10 27.96
N ARG A 370 7.48 7.10 28.81
CA ARG A 370 7.84 7.04 30.23
C ARG A 370 6.97 6.02 30.97
N CYS A 371 7.61 5.29 31.87
CA CYS A 371 7.06 4.20 32.64
C CYS A 371 7.33 4.46 34.13
N GLU A 372 6.44 3.97 34.99
CA GLU A 372 6.60 4.04 36.45
C GLU A 372 7.16 2.73 37.02
N GLU A 373 7.16 1.66 36.21
CA GLU A 373 7.66 0.34 36.56
C GLU A 373 9.20 0.30 36.70
N LEU A 374 9.72 -0.72 37.39
CA LEU A 374 11.17 -0.92 37.57
C LEU A 374 11.81 -1.31 36.23
N ALA A 375 13.11 -1.03 36.07
CA ALA A 375 13.85 -1.42 34.87
C ALA A 375 13.92 -2.94 34.69
N GLY A 376 13.70 -3.43 33.47
CA GLY A 376 13.73 -4.86 33.13
C GLY A 376 12.40 -5.59 33.26
N GLU A 377 11.33 -4.89 33.66
CA GLU A 377 9.99 -5.46 33.76
C GLU A 377 9.27 -5.44 32.41
N THR A 378 8.61 -6.56 32.09
CA THR A 378 7.75 -6.67 30.93
C THR A 378 6.38 -6.07 31.20
N PHE A 379 5.89 -5.21 30.32
CA PHE A 379 4.63 -4.51 30.49
C PHE A 379 3.89 -4.29 29.17
N LYS A 380 2.60 -3.93 29.27
CA LYS A 380 1.78 -3.54 28.11
C LYS A 380 1.85 -2.03 27.91
N CYS A 381 2.69 -1.60 26.99
CA CYS A 381 2.83 -0.18 26.67
C CYS A 381 1.60 0.35 25.91
N SER A 382 1.01 1.45 26.40
CA SER A 382 -0.12 2.15 25.76
C SER A 382 0.19 2.62 24.34
N SER A 383 1.44 2.94 24.05
CA SER A 383 1.91 3.37 22.74
C SER A 383 2.35 2.22 21.82
N CYS A 384 2.47 0.99 22.34
CA CYS A 384 2.87 -0.20 21.58
C CYS A 384 1.88 -1.36 21.78
N PRO A 385 0.60 -1.21 21.36
CA PRO A 385 -0.47 -2.14 21.75
C PRO A 385 -0.27 -3.58 21.24
N ASN A 386 0.52 -3.77 20.18
CA ASN A 386 0.76 -5.08 19.56
C ASN A 386 2.10 -5.70 19.94
N LYS A 387 2.80 -5.17 20.95
CA LYS A 387 4.10 -5.68 21.39
C LYS A 387 4.11 -5.90 22.90
N VAL A 388 4.78 -6.97 23.33
CA VAL A 388 5.23 -7.10 24.72
C VAL A 388 6.50 -6.27 24.83
N CYS A 389 6.47 -5.24 25.67
CA CYS A 389 7.58 -4.30 25.84
C CYS A 389 8.27 -4.57 27.16
N THR A 390 9.52 -4.16 27.25
CA THR A 390 10.30 -4.19 28.49
C THR A 390 10.70 -2.78 28.87
N THR A 391 10.74 -2.47 30.15
CA THR A 391 11.23 -1.18 30.64
C THR A 391 12.75 -1.10 30.57
N THR A 392 13.27 0.04 30.18
CA THR A 392 14.71 0.30 30.08
C THR A 392 15.04 1.74 30.48
N ALA A 393 16.29 1.95 30.90
CA ALA A 393 16.81 3.28 31.21
C ALA A 393 16.88 4.13 29.94
N ARG A 394 16.36 5.35 30.01
CA ARG A 394 16.37 6.34 28.94
C ARG A 394 17.00 7.63 29.44
N VAL A 395 17.77 8.27 28.56
CA VAL A 395 18.36 9.58 28.80
C VAL A 395 18.07 10.45 27.60
N ASN A 396 17.62 11.68 27.85
CA ASN A 396 17.61 12.74 26.85
C ASN A 396 18.34 13.97 27.39
N TYR A 397 18.86 14.77 26.49
CA TYR A 397 19.56 16.01 26.82
C TYR A 397 19.17 17.10 25.84
N THR A 398 18.65 18.21 26.37
CA THR A 398 18.25 19.37 25.57
C THR A 398 19.27 20.50 25.70
N PHE A 399 19.79 20.99 24.58
CA PHE A 399 20.85 21.99 24.54
C PHE A 399 20.71 22.91 23.34
N THR A 400 21.48 24.00 23.34
CA THR A 400 21.56 24.94 22.22
C THR A 400 22.95 24.85 21.59
N ILE A 401 23.00 24.83 20.26
CA ILE A 401 24.24 24.91 19.49
C ILE A 401 24.35 26.28 18.80
N THR A 402 25.58 26.72 18.55
CA THR A 402 25.87 27.93 17.75
C THR A 402 27.07 27.70 16.84
N ASP A 403 27.00 28.26 15.64
CA ASP A 403 28.09 28.32 14.65
C ASP A 403 28.51 29.77 14.34
N GLY A 404 28.02 30.74 15.12
CA GLY A 404 28.25 32.17 14.90
C GLY A 404 27.27 32.84 13.93
N THR A 405 26.56 32.07 13.09
CA THR A 405 25.50 32.59 12.19
C THR A 405 24.11 32.55 12.84
N GLY A 406 23.95 31.74 13.89
CA GLY A 406 22.77 31.72 14.72
C GLY A 406 22.81 30.65 15.80
N GLU A 407 21.70 30.49 16.50
CA GLU A 407 21.52 29.46 17.53
C GLU A 407 20.40 28.48 17.17
N LEU A 408 20.58 27.20 17.47
CA LEU A 408 19.57 26.16 17.26
C LEU A 408 19.44 25.28 18.51
N LYS A 409 18.21 25.07 18.96
CA LYS A 409 17.92 24.19 20.10
C LYS A 409 17.70 22.76 19.62
N LEU A 410 18.44 21.82 20.19
CA LEU A 410 18.42 20.40 19.85
C LEU A 410 18.12 19.53 21.08
N ALA A 411 17.66 18.32 20.83
CA ALA A 411 17.49 17.28 21.83
C ALA A 411 18.20 15.99 21.37
N ALA A 412 19.15 15.51 22.16
CA ALA A 412 19.79 14.21 21.97
C ALA A 412 19.09 13.14 22.79
N PHE A 413 19.05 11.91 22.27
CA PHE A 413 18.42 10.76 22.92
C PHE A 413 19.35 9.56 22.91
N GLY A 414 19.37 8.80 23.99
CA GLY A 414 20.02 7.49 24.04
C GLY A 414 21.51 7.55 23.67
N ALA A 415 21.88 6.81 22.63
CA ALA A 415 23.27 6.68 22.16
C ALA A 415 23.92 8.03 21.78
N GLU A 416 23.14 9.04 21.37
CA GLU A 416 23.70 10.36 21.09
C GLU A 416 24.14 11.07 22.38
N CYS A 417 23.46 10.84 23.50
CA CYS A 417 23.93 11.31 24.82
C CYS A 417 25.24 10.63 25.22
N GLU A 418 25.42 9.34 24.92
CA GLU A 418 26.68 8.64 25.20
C GLU A 418 27.85 9.28 24.46
N LYS A 419 27.66 9.65 23.18
CA LYS A 419 28.68 10.33 22.39
C LYS A 419 29.01 11.73 22.94
N LEU A 420 27.99 12.49 23.33
CA LEU A 420 28.17 13.84 23.88
C LEU A 420 28.96 13.82 25.20
N PHE A 421 28.62 12.91 26.11
CA PHE A 421 29.22 12.87 27.44
C PHE A 421 30.41 11.90 27.57
N GLY A 422 30.62 11.00 26.61
CA GLY A 422 31.68 9.99 26.67
C GLY A 422 31.44 8.91 27.73
N MET A 423 30.18 8.71 28.14
CA MET A 423 29.78 7.78 29.20
C MET A 423 28.70 6.84 28.69
N LYS A 424 28.61 5.63 29.24
CA LYS A 424 27.51 4.70 28.90
C LYS A 424 26.19 5.22 29.47
N LEU A 425 25.08 4.90 28.80
CA LEU A 425 23.73 5.28 29.23
C LEU A 425 23.40 4.85 30.66
N ALA A 426 23.84 3.66 31.06
CA ALA A 426 23.64 3.16 32.43
C ALA A 426 24.36 4.03 33.48
N ASP A 427 25.56 4.51 33.14
CA ASP A 427 26.35 5.38 34.02
C ASP A 427 25.71 6.77 34.09
N ILE A 428 25.30 7.33 32.94
CA ILE A 428 24.59 8.62 32.90
C ILE A 428 23.30 8.53 33.71
N TYR A 429 22.50 7.48 33.50
CA TYR A 429 21.25 7.26 34.22
C TYR A 429 21.46 7.17 35.73
N SER A 430 22.37 6.30 36.18
CA SER A 430 22.61 6.08 37.62
C SER A 430 23.10 7.33 38.32
N LYS A 431 24.00 8.09 37.69
CA LYS A 431 24.52 9.36 38.19
C LYS A 431 23.45 10.46 38.28
N VAL A 432 22.64 10.63 37.23
CA VAL A 432 21.59 11.67 37.17
C VAL A 432 20.48 11.41 38.19
N ILE A 433 20.05 10.15 38.37
CA ILE A 433 19.00 9.78 39.34
C ILE A 433 19.37 10.15 40.78
N VAL A 434 20.66 10.09 41.13
CA VAL A 434 21.17 10.42 42.48
C VAL A 434 21.78 11.83 42.55
N GLU A 435 21.54 12.66 41.53
CA GLU A 435 22.07 14.03 41.40
C GLU A 435 23.60 14.13 41.56
N HIS A 436 24.32 13.11 41.10
CA HIS A 436 25.78 13.05 41.18
C HIS A 436 26.42 13.45 39.85
N TRP A 437 27.04 14.63 39.80
CA TRP A 437 27.47 15.28 38.56
C TRP A 437 28.95 15.08 38.20
N ASP A 438 29.69 14.26 38.94
CA ASP A 438 31.11 14.04 38.68
C ASP A 438 31.35 13.50 37.26
N GLY A 439 32.28 14.14 36.55
CA GLY A 439 32.64 13.82 35.16
C GLY A 439 31.77 14.52 34.10
N PHE A 440 30.59 15.04 34.46
CA PHE A 440 29.78 15.82 33.52
C PHE A 440 30.39 17.21 33.27
N ASP A 441 31.05 17.80 34.26
CA ASP A 441 31.70 19.11 34.13
C ASP A 441 32.87 19.08 33.13
N GLU A 442 33.66 18.00 33.12
CA GLU A 442 34.74 17.82 32.15
C GLU A 442 34.17 17.65 30.73
N ALA A 443 33.11 16.85 30.59
CA ALA A 443 32.41 16.71 29.32
C ALA A 443 31.80 18.05 28.85
N ALA A 444 31.21 18.83 29.75
CA ALA A 444 30.68 20.16 29.46
C ALA A 444 31.79 21.12 29.01
N ALA A 445 32.92 21.18 29.73
CA ALA A 445 34.06 22.02 29.34
C ALA A 445 34.60 21.66 27.95
N ARG A 446 34.62 20.36 27.60
CA ARG A 446 34.98 19.90 26.26
C ARG A 446 33.97 20.35 25.19
N LEU A 447 32.67 20.21 25.47
CA LEU A 447 31.58 20.55 24.54
C LEU A 447 31.47 22.07 24.28
N SER A 448 31.88 22.90 25.24
CA SER A 448 31.87 24.37 25.09
C SER A 448 33.01 24.93 24.25
N THR A 449 34.12 24.18 24.15
CA THR A 449 35.33 24.61 23.45
C THR A 449 35.51 23.93 22.10
N THR A 450 34.92 22.75 21.89
CA THR A 450 35.12 21.94 20.70
C THR A 450 33.96 22.06 19.72
N GLU A 451 34.25 22.32 18.44
CA GLU A 451 33.25 22.19 17.38
C GLU A 451 32.96 20.71 17.11
N ALA A 452 31.68 20.37 17.04
CA ALA A 452 31.20 19.04 16.71
C ALA A 452 30.29 19.09 15.48
N TYR A 453 30.12 17.92 14.85
CA TYR A 453 29.20 17.74 13.74
C TYR A 453 27.87 17.20 14.27
N PHE A 454 26.79 17.89 13.95
CA PHE A 454 25.42 17.50 14.29
C PHE A 454 24.67 17.15 13.00
N CYS A 455 24.04 15.98 12.95
CA CYS A 455 23.09 15.63 11.91
C CYS A 455 21.69 15.86 12.47
N VAL A 456 20.95 16.80 11.90
CA VAL A 456 19.58 17.15 12.32
C VAL A 456 18.54 16.73 11.29
#